data_AF-A0A7V3CSR3-F1
#
_entry.id   AF-A0A7V3CSR3-F1
#
_cell.length_a   1.000
_cell.length_b   1.000
_cell.length_c   1.000
_cell.angle_alpha   90.00
_cell.angle_beta   90.00
_cell.angle_gamma   90.00
#
_symmetry.space_group_name_H-M   'P 1'
#
loop_
_entity.id
_entity.type
_entity.pdbx_description
1 polymer ?
#
loop_
_entity_poly.entity_id
_entity_poly.type
_entity_poly.pdbx_seq_one_letter_code
_entity_poly.pdbx_strand_id
1 'polypeptide(L)'
;MISKFIKNQLKNALLLGALFLGGNVSAQLGLTWSEMGPNDISGRTRAILIDRQDLTNKTIYAAGVSGGIFKSTNGGASWAPLNDQAASLIVSCMSQASDGTIFFGTGETFGRGGDGAGSSGFIGTGLYKMTPTTGAVTLVQDSTLFG
;
A
#
# COMPACT_ATOMS: atom_id res chain seq x y z
N MET A 1 8.72 0.53 -9.23
CA MET A 1 7.63 -0.42 -8.97
C MET A 1 6.44 -0.03 -9.85
N ILE A 2 5.65 -0.98 -10.33
CA ILE A 2 4.60 -0.77 -11.34
C ILE A 2 3.31 -1.32 -10.73
N SER A 3 2.57 -0.44 -10.05
CA SER A 3 1.27 -0.77 -9.48
C SER A 3 0.19 -0.32 -10.46
N LYS A 4 -0.45 -1.32 -11.09
CA LYS A 4 -1.56 -1.14 -12.02
C LYS A 4 -2.81 -0.82 -11.23
N PHE A 5 -3.49 0.27 -11.58
CA PHE A 5 -4.82 0.58 -11.08
C PHE A 5 -5.83 0.72 -12.21
N ILE A 6 -7.07 0.35 -11.93
CA ILE A 6 -8.21 0.56 -12.82
C ILE A 6 -8.57 2.04 -12.75
N LYS A 7 -8.50 2.74 -13.88
CA LYS A 7 -9.22 4.02 -14.00
C LYS A 7 -10.70 3.70 -14.13
N ASN A 8 -11.51 4.16 -13.18
CA ASN A 8 -12.95 3.95 -13.21
C ASN A 8 -13.54 4.60 -14.47
N GLN A 9 -13.91 3.77 -15.46
CA GLN A 9 -14.57 4.15 -16.70
C GLN A 9 -15.87 3.35 -16.81
N LEU A 10 -16.70 3.35 -15.77
CA LEU A 10 -18.04 2.77 -15.85
C LEU A 10 -18.93 3.69 -16.70
N LYS A 11 -18.84 3.51 -18.02
CA LYS A 11 -19.89 3.90 -18.96
C LYS A 11 -20.39 2.61 -19.64
N ASN A 12 -21.51 2.10 -19.14
CA ASN A 12 -22.38 1.12 -19.80
C ASN A 12 -21.78 -0.24 -20.16
N ALA A 13 -21.70 -1.17 -19.20
CA ALA A 13 -21.54 -2.59 -19.53
C ALA A 13 -22.62 -3.43 -18.82
N LEU A 14 -23.70 -3.72 -19.55
CA LEU A 14 -24.60 -4.83 -19.26
C LEU A 14 -23.81 -6.12 -19.50
N LEU A 15 -23.47 -6.85 -18.43
CA LEU A 15 -22.69 -8.08 -18.51
C LEU A 15 -23.61 -9.29 -18.31
N LEU A 16 -24.15 -9.83 -19.40
CA LEU A 16 -24.69 -11.18 -19.45
C LEU A 16 -23.91 -11.94 -20.53
N GLY A 17 -22.99 -12.84 -20.15
CA GLY A 17 -22.49 -13.84 -21.11
C GLY A 17 -21.01 -14.23 -21.10
N ALA A 18 -20.15 -13.72 -20.20
CA ALA A 18 -18.73 -14.12 -20.20
C ALA A 18 -18.33 -14.86 -18.92
N LEU A 19 -18.91 -16.04 -18.71
CA LEU A 19 -18.28 -17.06 -17.86
C LEU A 19 -17.55 -18.06 -18.77
N PHE A 20 -16.34 -18.45 -18.34
CA PHE A 20 -15.55 -19.58 -18.84
C PHE A 20 -14.69 -19.39 -20.09
N LEU A 21 -13.69 -18.50 -20.06
CA LEU A 21 -12.39 -18.76 -20.70
C LEU A 21 -11.32 -18.03 -19.90
N GLY A 22 -10.27 -18.73 -19.46
CA GLY A 22 -9.18 -18.25 -18.59
C GLY A 22 -8.29 -17.17 -19.21
N GLY A 23 -8.88 -16.09 -19.73
CA GLY A 23 -8.21 -14.90 -20.22
C GLY A 23 -8.14 -13.78 -19.17
N ASN A 24 -7.36 -12.74 -19.47
CA ASN A 24 -7.24 -11.56 -18.60
C ASN A 24 -8.62 -10.95 -18.35
N VAL A 25 -9.15 -11.14 -17.14
CA VAL A 25 -10.51 -10.75 -16.74
C VAL A 25 -10.78 -9.26 -16.96
N SER A 26 -9.74 -8.42 -16.90
CA SER A 26 -9.87 -7.00 -17.22
C SER A 26 -10.25 -6.71 -18.67
N ALA A 27 -9.73 -7.48 -19.63
CA ALA A 27 -10.10 -7.33 -21.04
C ALA A 27 -11.54 -7.79 -21.28
N GLN A 28 -11.99 -8.83 -20.58
CA GLN A 28 -13.37 -9.32 -20.61
C GLN A 28 -14.37 -8.34 -19.96
N LEU A 29 -13.92 -7.56 -18.97
CA LEU A 29 -14.69 -6.50 -18.31
C LEU A 29 -14.54 -5.12 -18.99
N GLY A 30 -13.78 -5.01 -20.08
CA GLY A 30 -13.51 -3.72 -20.74
C GLY A 30 -12.71 -2.73 -19.88
N LEU A 31 -11.99 -3.21 -18.87
CA LEU A 31 -11.21 -2.39 -17.94
C LEU A 31 -9.79 -2.15 -18.46
N THR A 32 -9.40 -0.88 -18.51
CA THR A 32 -8.04 -0.45 -18.86
C THR A 32 -7.23 -0.16 -17.61
N TRP A 33 -6.11 -0.86 -17.46
CA TRP A 33 -5.15 -0.63 -16.39
C TRP A 33 -4.13 0.43 -16.81
N SER A 34 -3.83 1.36 -15.90
CA SER A 34 -2.69 2.27 -16.04
C SER A 34 -1.82 2.20 -14.80
N GLU A 35 -0.51 2.29 -14.98
CA GLU A 35 0.42 2.47 -13.88
C GLU A 35 0.17 3.83 -13.22
N MET A 36 0.10 3.83 -11.89
CA MET A 36 -0.05 5.06 -11.12
C MET A 36 1.09 5.23 -10.11
N GLY A 37 2.26 4.66 -10.38
CA GLY A 37 3.44 4.75 -9.51
C GLY A 37 3.21 4.13 -8.11
N PRO A 38 4.08 4.47 -7.13
CA PRO A 38 5.30 5.29 -7.25
C PRO A 38 6.33 4.69 -8.22
N ASN A 39 6.89 5.50 -9.12
CA ASN A 39 7.78 5.06 -10.21
C ASN A 39 9.27 5.38 -9.97
N ASP A 40 9.58 6.33 -9.08
CA ASP A 40 10.94 6.88 -8.94
C ASP A 40 11.78 6.15 -7.87
N ILE A 41 11.17 5.27 -7.08
CA ILE A 41 11.85 4.44 -6.08
C ILE A 41 11.51 2.97 -6.32
N SER A 42 12.55 2.13 -6.37
CA SER A 42 12.40 0.68 -6.54
C SER A 42 12.01 0.03 -5.22
N GLY A 43 11.16 -0.99 -5.28
CA GLY A 43 10.73 -1.71 -4.09
C GLY A 43 9.52 -2.60 -4.26
N ARG A 44 9.10 -3.25 -3.17
CA ARG A 44 7.84 -3.99 -3.06
C ARG A 44 6.81 -3.20 -2.25
N THR A 45 5.72 -2.74 -2.87
CA THR A 45 4.56 -2.19 -2.15
C THR A 45 3.85 -3.35 -1.50
N ARG A 46 3.60 -3.18 -0.21
CA ARG A 46 2.93 -4.16 0.65
C ARG A 46 1.59 -3.65 1.14
N ALA A 47 1.39 -2.34 1.14
CA ALA A 47 0.18 -1.71 1.61
C ALA A 47 -0.20 -0.54 0.72
N ILE A 48 -1.50 -0.40 0.50
CA ILE A 48 -2.10 0.77 -0.13
C ILE A 48 -3.33 1.18 0.67
N LEU A 49 -3.57 2.49 0.74
CA LEU A 49 -4.72 3.07 1.40
C LEU A 49 -5.24 4.26 0.61
N ILE A 50 -6.56 4.32 0.40
CA ILE A 50 -7.24 5.54 -0.07
C ILE A 50 -7.72 6.29 1.18
N ASP A 51 -7.41 7.57 1.27
CA ASP A 51 -7.75 8.38 2.44
C ASP A 51 -9.27 8.52 2.58
N ARG A 52 -9.83 7.96 3.65
CA ARG A 52 -11.27 8.03 3.92
C ARG A 52 -11.73 9.40 4.40
N GLN A 53 -10.80 10.30 4.75
CA GLN A 53 -11.10 11.69 5.10
C GLN A 53 -11.08 12.61 3.88
N ASP A 54 -10.51 12.18 2.75
CA ASP A 54 -10.50 12.95 1.51
C ASP A 54 -11.75 12.66 0.68
N LEU A 55 -12.71 13.58 0.72
CA LEU A 55 -13.96 13.47 -0.04
C LEU A 55 -13.75 13.44 -1.56
N THR A 56 -12.57 13.85 -2.06
CA THR A 56 -12.25 13.78 -3.49
C THR A 56 -11.75 12.40 -3.93
N ASN A 57 -11.43 11.52 -2.98
CA ASN A 57 -10.80 10.20 -3.21
C ASN A 57 -9.49 10.26 -4.02
N LYS A 58 -8.75 11.38 -3.95
CA LYS A 58 -7.50 11.57 -4.69
C LYS A 58 -6.27 11.36 -3.82
N THR A 59 -6.43 11.38 -2.51
CA THR A 59 -5.36 11.13 -1.56
C THR A 59 -5.16 9.62 -1.39
N ILE A 60 -3.97 9.15 -1.76
CA ILE A 60 -3.59 7.74 -1.73
C ILE A 60 -2.25 7.61 -1.02
N TYR A 61 -2.13 6.61 -0.16
CA TYR A 61 -0.89 6.22 0.49
C TYR A 61 -0.45 4.87 -0.03
N ALA A 62 0.82 4.75 -0.40
CA ALA A 62 1.44 3.48 -0.78
C ALA A 62 2.65 3.26 0.12
N ALA A 63 2.81 2.05 0.65
CA ALA A 63 3.95 1.75 1.50
C ALA A 63 4.56 0.39 1.19
N GLY A 64 5.86 0.32 1.40
CA GLY A 64 6.64 -0.85 1.04
C GLY A 64 7.88 -1.04 1.91
N VAL A 65 8.41 -2.24 1.81
CA VAL A 65 9.52 -2.76 2.63
C VAL A 65 10.82 -1.98 2.40
N SER A 66 10.96 -1.32 1.25
CA SER A 66 12.21 -0.68 0.81
C SER A 66 12.04 0.81 0.48
N GLY A 67 11.13 1.52 1.15
CA GLY A 67 10.95 2.95 0.87
C GLY A 67 10.03 3.72 1.82
N GLY A 68 9.46 3.08 2.85
CA GLY A 68 8.54 3.76 3.75
C GLY A 68 7.17 3.98 3.13
N ILE A 69 6.55 5.10 3.46
CA ILE A 69 5.20 5.53 3.08
C ILE A 69 5.33 6.70 2.11
N PHE A 70 4.66 6.59 0.98
CA PHE A 70 4.51 7.61 -0.04
C PHE A 70 3.07 8.09 -0.08
N LYS A 71 2.88 9.38 -0.32
CA LYS A 71 1.58 10.04 -0.45
C LYS A 71 1.42 10.62 -1.85
N SER A 72 0.27 10.37 -2.45
CA SER A 72 -0.25 11.09 -3.60
C SER A 72 -1.48 11.88 -3.16
N THR A 73 -1.68 13.08 -3.72
CA THR A 73 -2.88 13.91 -3.53
C THR A 73 -3.62 14.17 -4.85
N ASN A 74 -3.18 13.52 -5.93
CA ASN A 74 -3.69 13.72 -7.28
C ASN A 74 -4.07 12.40 -7.96
N GLY A 75 -4.53 11.41 -7.18
CA GLY A 75 -5.00 10.13 -7.68
C GLY A 75 -3.88 9.24 -8.24
N GLY A 76 -2.66 9.37 -7.71
CA GLY A 76 -1.50 8.57 -8.12
C GLY A 76 -0.73 9.13 -9.32
N ALA A 77 -0.99 10.36 -9.76
CA ALA A 77 -0.22 10.97 -10.84
C ALA A 77 1.19 11.39 -10.40
N SER A 78 1.37 11.78 -9.13
CA SER A 78 2.68 12.00 -8.50
C SER A 78 2.66 11.59 -7.04
N TRP A 79 3.85 11.33 -6.50
CA TRP A 79 4.06 10.82 -5.14
C TRP A 79 5.18 11.57 -4.42
N ALA A 80 5.00 11.79 -3.12
CA ALA A 80 6.03 12.34 -2.23
C ALA A 80 6.27 11.39 -1.05
N PRO A 81 7.51 11.22 -0.58
CA PRO A 81 7.78 10.49 0.66
C PRO A 81 7.15 11.22 1.85
N LEU A 82 6.63 10.46 2.82
CA LEU A 82 5.94 11.00 4.00
C LEU A 82 6.62 10.64 5.32
N ASN A 83 7.42 9.58 5.38
CA ASN A 83 8.08 9.11 6.60
C ASN A 83 9.56 8.73 6.36
N ASP A 84 10.24 9.36 5.41
CA ASP A 84 11.65 9.12 5.09
C ASP A 84 12.61 9.27 6.28
N GLN A 85 12.22 10.03 7.31
CA GLN A 85 12.97 10.21 8.57
C GLN A 85 12.55 9.24 9.70
N ALA A 86 11.66 8.27 9.43
CA ALA A 86 11.20 7.34 10.47
C ALA A 86 12.27 6.30 10.84
N ALA A 87 12.21 5.82 12.08
CA ALA A 87 13.14 4.82 12.62
C ALA A 87 13.15 3.49 11.84
N SER A 88 12.10 3.20 11.06
CA SER A 88 12.07 2.07 10.14
C SER A 88 11.22 2.41 8.91
N LEU A 89 11.81 2.17 7.74
CA LEU A 89 11.17 2.33 6.43
C LEU A 89 10.58 1.01 5.90
N ILE A 90 10.64 -0.05 6.71
CA ILE A 90 10.25 -1.41 6.33
C ILE A 90 8.76 -1.59 6.60
N VAL A 91 7.89 -0.97 5.82
CA VAL A 91 6.43 -1.02 6.08
C VAL A 91 5.80 -2.23 5.40
N SER A 92 5.10 -3.07 6.18
CA SER A 92 4.48 -4.31 5.68
C SER A 92 2.96 -4.33 5.72
N CYS A 93 2.35 -3.48 6.56
CA CYS A 93 0.90 -3.31 6.62
C CYS A 93 0.55 -1.87 7.01
N MET A 94 -0.64 -1.41 6.57
CA MET A 94 -1.20 -0.13 6.97
C MET A 94 -2.71 -0.23 7.12
N SER A 95 -3.28 0.58 8.01
CA SER A 95 -4.73 0.80 8.15
C SER A 95 -4.98 2.23 8.61
N GLN A 96 -6.18 2.75 8.36
CA GLN A 96 -6.60 4.08 8.82
C GLN A 96 -7.72 3.91 9.85
N ALA A 97 -7.69 4.68 10.92
CA ALA A 97 -8.74 4.79 11.93
C ALA A 97 -9.80 5.83 11.54
N SER A 98 -10.95 5.83 12.23
CA SER A 98 -12.09 6.71 11.90
C SER A 98 -11.77 8.20 12.03
N ASP A 99 -10.78 8.57 12.85
CA ASP A 99 -10.27 9.94 13.03
C ASP A 99 -9.25 10.36 11.96
N GLY A 100 -8.92 9.46 11.02
CA GLY A 100 -7.94 9.70 9.97
C GLY A 100 -6.52 9.26 10.33
N THR A 101 -6.22 8.92 11.58
CA THR A 101 -4.91 8.41 12.01
C THR A 101 -4.55 7.15 11.22
N ILE A 102 -3.32 7.08 10.68
CA ILE A 102 -2.83 5.89 9.97
C ILE A 102 -1.95 5.07 10.91
N PHE A 103 -2.26 3.80 11.07
CA PHE A 103 -1.43 2.83 11.77
C PHE A 103 -0.65 1.99 10.76
N PHE A 104 0.60 1.68 11.06
CA PHE A 104 1.42 0.84 10.22
C PHE A 104 2.38 -0.02 11.03
N GLY A 105 2.53 -1.27 10.60
CA GLY A 105 3.48 -2.23 11.17
C GLY A 105 4.75 -2.30 10.33
N THR A 106 5.88 -2.47 10.99
CA THR A 106 7.17 -2.64 10.33
C THR A 106 7.68 -4.07 10.40
N GLY A 107 8.54 -4.43 9.44
CA GLY A 107 9.16 -5.75 9.33
C GLY A 107 8.54 -6.63 8.24
N GLU A 108 9.34 -7.55 7.69
CA GLU A 108 8.91 -8.51 6.68
C GLU A 108 9.61 -9.85 6.91
N THR A 109 8.87 -10.96 6.83
CA THR A 109 9.43 -12.30 6.68
C THR A 109 9.31 -12.75 5.22
N PHE A 110 10.38 -13.29 4.62
CA PHE A 110 10.27 -14.09 3.41
C PHE A 110 9.92 -15.53 3.76
N GLY A 111 8.66 -15.93 3.65
CA GLY A 111 8.33 -17.35 3.69
C GLY A 111 8.90 -18.03 2.44
N ARG A 112 9.80 -19.00 2.61
CA ARG A 112 9.65 -20.22 1.80
C ARG A 112 8.37 -20.90 2.30
N GLY A 113 7.57 -21.43 1.38
CA GLY A 113 6.24 -21.90 1.72
C GLY A 113 6.27 -22.99 2.79
N GLY A 114 5.77 -22.69 3.99
CA GLY A 114 5.29 -23.68 4.96
C GLY A 114 6.32 -24.62 5.59
N ASP A 115 7.62 -24.47 5.32
CA ASP A 115 8.65 -25.46 5.67
C ASP A 115 9.41 -25.18 6.97
N GLY A 116 9.06 -24.12 7.71
CA GLY A 116 9.59 -23.87 9.07
C GLY A 116 11.11 -23.60 9.13
N ALA A 117 11.78 -23.51 7.98
CA ALA A 117 13.18 -23.14 7.89
C ALA A 117 13.33 -21.61 7.92
N GLY A 118 14.22 -21.12 8.77
CA GLY A 118 14.45 -19.70 9.06
C GLY A 118 14.39 -18.79 7.83
N SER A 119 13.54 -17.78 7.93
CA SER A 119 13.33 -16.76 6.91
C SER A 119 14.49 -15.75 6.91
N SER A 120 15.03 -15.40 5.74
CA SER A 120 15.65 -14.08 5.61
C SER A 120 14.52 -13.06 5.78
N GLY A 121 14.62 -12.18 6.76
CA GLY A 121 13.56 -11.24 7.07
C GLY A 121 14.15 -9.88 7.36
N PHE A 122 13.42 -8.83 7.03
CA PHE A 122 13.71 -7.51 7.53
C PHE A 122 13.08 -7.37 8.90
N ILE A 123 13.90 -7.23 9.93
CA ILE A 123 13.42 -7.10 11.31
C ILE A 123 12.63 -5.81 11.44
N GLY A 124 11.39 -5.94 11.90
CA GLY A 124 10.53 -4.82 12.26
C GLY A 124 10.89 -4.24 13.62
N THR A 125 10.62 -2.96 13.79
CA THR A 125 10.84 -2.20 15.02
C THR A 125 9.54 -2.00 15.82
N GLY A 126 8.38 -2.30 15.24
CA GLY A 126 7.11 -2.30 15.96
C GLY A 126 5.91 -1.79 15.16
N LEU A 127 4.87 -1.42 15.92
CA LEU A 127 3.64 -0.77 15.46
C LEU A 127 3.76 0.74 15.69
N TYR A 128 3.41 1.51 14.66
CA TYR A 128 3.45 2.96 14.67
C TYR A 128 2.10 3.56 14.31
N LYS A 129 1.89 4.80 14.72
CA LYS A 129 0.81 5.67 14.23
C LYS A 129 1.38 6.91 13.57
N MET A 130 0.67 7.43 12.58
CA MET A 130 1.06 8.56 11.76
C MET A 130 -0.11 9.53 11.59
N THR A 131 0.17 10.82 11.73
CA THR A 131 -0.75 11.91 11.39
C THR A 131 -0.62 12.23 9.89
N PRO A 132 -1.64 12.01 9.04
CA PRO A 132 -1.47 12.09 7.58
C PRO A 132 -1.26 13.50 7.01
N THR A 133 -1.59 14.54 7.78
CA THR A 133 -1.41 15.95 7.41
C THR A 133 0.03 16.41 7.61
N THR A 134 0.70 15.93 8.66
CA THR A 134 2.06 16.34 9.03
C THR A 134 3.12 15.29 8.70
N GLY A 135 2.73 14.03 8.49
CA GLY A 135 3.66 12.91 8.41
C GLY A 135 4.29 12.54 9.76
N ALA A 136 3.86 13.16 10.86
CA ALA A 136 4.43 12.90 12.18
C ALA A 136 4.16 11.45 12.61
N VAL A 137 5.21 10.74 12.99
CA VAL A 137 5.16 9.32 13.39
C VAL A 137 5.40 9.20 14.90
N THR A 138 4.65 8.33 15.56
CA THR A 138 4.86 7.96 16.96
C THR A 138 4.80 6.45 17.11
N LEU A 139 5.72 5.89 17.89
CA LEU A 139 5.71 4.48 18.25
C LEU A 139 4.49 4.19 19.14
N VAL A 140 3.73 3.15 18.78
CA VAL A 140 2.59 2.65 19.56
C VAL A 140 3.04 1.48 20.42
N GLN A 141 3.82 0.57 19.83
CA GLN A 141 4.34 -0.61 20.51
C GLN A 141 5.65 -1.04 19.84
N ASP A 142 6.70 -1.27 20.62
CA ASP A 142 7.97 -1.79 20.10
C ASP A 142 7.92 -3.31 19.83
N SER A 143 8.95 -3.82 19.13
CA SER A 143 9.10 -5.23 18.84
C SER A 143 9.69 -6.07 19.99
N THR A 144 10.15 -5.47 21.08
CA THR A 144 10.78 -6.17 22.22
C THR A 144 9.79 -6.94 23.08
N LEU A 145 8.49 -6.63 22.96
CA LEU A 145 7.41 -7.33 23.66
C LEU A 145 6.97 -8.65 22.98
N PHE A 146 7.58 -9.03 21.85
CA PHE A 146 7.27 -10.26 21.11
C PHE A 146 8.45 -11.27 21.10
N GLY A 147 9.34 -11.19 22.09
CA GLY A 147 10.46 -12.12 22.30
C GLY A 147 10.11 -13.33 23.14
#